data_AF-A0A9W8JFL1-F1
#
_entry.id   AF-A0A9W8JFL1-F1
#
_cell.length_a   1.000
_cell.length_b   1.000
_cell.length_c   1.000
_cell.angle_alpha   90.00
_cell.angle_beta   90.00
_cell.angle_gamma   90.00
#
_symmetry.space_group_name_H-M   'P 1'
#
loop_
_entity.id
_entity.type
_entity.pdbx_description
1 polymer ?
#
loop_
_entity_poly.entity_id
_entity_poly.type
_entity_poly.pdbx_seq_one_letter_code
_entity_poly.pdbx_strand_id
1 'polypeptide(L)'
;MKPDGSYVGRAAPEIDIIEATVHGGVGYVSLSSQWAPFNAEYNIYNTSGQVEFFDTRDKIHYNDYVGGVWQQTTSGLAQTNQNAYELNGGQYAVYGFEYKPGYDDAYITWINDNKKAWTIYSTAMIEDPRVEISARPMSLEPMYIIANLGFSTNFVPDLDIEAMTFPGTMSVDWIRVYQPRSSINIGCDPQDHPTAAYIETYKEAYTNFELTTWAQYKQPWPKNKLSADGCN
;
A
#
# COMPACT_ATOMS: atom_id res chain seq x y z
N MET A 1 -12.70 11.61 -18.48
CA MET A 1 -13.67 10.88 -19.32
C MET A 1 -13.01 10.56 -20.66
N LYS A 2 -13.12 9.32 -21.14
CA LYS A 2 -12.65 8.91 -22.47
C LYS A 2 -13.53 9.51 -23.58
N PRO A 3 -13.08 9.54 -24.85
CA PRO A 3 -13.88 10.07 -25.97
C PRO A 3 -15.25 9.39 -26.15
N ASP A 4 -15.40 8.14 -25.69
CA ASP A 4 -16.65 7.37 -25.73
C ASP A 4 -17.58 7.61 -24.52
N GLY A 5 -17.23 8.54 -23.64
CA GLY A 5 -18.00 8.85 -22.42
C GLY A 5 -17.71 7.92 -21.23
N SER A 6 -16.87 6.89 -21.41
CA SER A 6 -16.53 5.97 -20.32
C SER A 6 -15.42 6.52 -19.41
N TYR A 7 -15.30 5.92 -18.23
CA TYR A 7 -14.19 6.14 -17.29
C TYR A 7 -13.38 4.86 -17.14
N VAL A 8 -12.07 5.01 -16.89
CA VAL A 8 -11.25 3.89 -16.42
C VAL A 8 -11.53 3.74 -14.92
N GLY A 9 -11.78 2.52 -14.46
CA GLY A 9 -11.89 2.25 -13.04
C GLY A 9 -10.58 2.62 -12.33
N ARG A 10 -10.69 3.25 -11.17
CA ARG A 10 -9.54 3.65 -10.35
C ARG A 10 -9.48 2.78 -9.10
N ALA A 11 -8.28 2.53 -8.60
CA ALA A 11 -8.05 1.87 -7.33
C ALA A 11 -7.74 2.89 -6.22
N ALA A 12 -7.73 2.42 -4.97
CA ALA A 12 -7.20 3.15 -3.82
C ALA A 12 -6.06 2.31 -3.20
N PRO A 13 -4.90 2.23 -3.85
CA PRO A 13 -3.80 1.39 -3.41
C PRO A 13 -3.03 2.06 -2.27
N GLU A 14 -2.42 1.21 -1.45
CA GLU A 14 -1.50 1.58 -0.38
C GLU A 14 -0.21 0.76 -0.55
N ILE A 15 0.92 1.42 -0.29
CA ILE A 15 2.24 0.80 -0.24
C ILE A 15 2.93 1.36 1.00
N ASP A 16 3.18 0.50 1.97
CA ASP A 16 3.79 0.86 3.23
C ASP A 16 5.32 0.83 3.10
N ILE A 17 5.93 1.99 3.31
CA ILE A 17 7.39 2.10 3.43
C ILE A 17 7.84 1.55 4.78
N ILE A 18 7.06 1.85 5.83
CA ILE A 18 7.37 1.52 7.21
C ILE A 18 6.08 1.45 8.03
N GLU A 19 5.77 0.26 8.56
CA GLU A 19 4.79 0.07 9.63
C GLU A 19 5.47 -0.74 10.75
N ALA A 20 5.80 -0.08 11.87
CA ALA A 20 6.65 -0.67 12.91
C ALA A 20 5.88 -1.62 13.84
N THR A 21 6.51 -2.74 14.18
CA THR A 21 6.03 -3.74 15.14
C THR A 21 7.18 -4.29 15.98
N VAL A 22 6.88 -5.03 17.06
CA VAL A 22 7.87 -5.61 17.97
C VAL A 22 7.60 -7.10 18.13
N HIS A 23 8.64 -7.91 17.91
CA HIS A 23 8.61 -9.36 18.11
C HIS A 23 9.73 -9.77 19.06
N GLY A 24 9.37 -10.31 20.24
CA GLY A 24 10.36 -10.77 21.22
C GLY A 24 11.33 -9.67 21.70
N GLY A 25 10.85 -8.42 21.80
CA GLY A 25 11.68 -7.26 22.16
C GLY A 25 12.58 -6.73 21.05
N VAL A 26 12.47 -7.27 19.83
CA VAL A 26 13.19 -6.82 18.64
C VAL A 26 12.24 -6.07 17.73
N GLY A 27 12.68 -4.92 17.23
CA GLY A 27 11.95 -4.12 16.28
C GLY A 27 11.91 -4.74 14.88
N TYR A 28 10.72 -4.73 14.28
CA TYR A 28 10.47 -5.13 12.89
C TYR A 28 9.60 -4.09 12.20
N VAL A 29 9.53 -4.17 10.87
CA VAL A 29 8.63 -3.38 10.03
C VAL A 29 7.88 -4.28 9.07
N SER A 30 6.58 -4.04 8.93
CA SER A 30 5.78 -4.53 7.82
C SER A 30 6.07 -3.66 6.59
N LEU A 31 6.56 -4.30 5.54
CA LEU A 31 6.86 -3.69 4.25
C LEU A 31 5.81 -4.23 3.28
N SER A 32 4.71 -3.48 3.08
CA SER A 32 3.48 -4.04 2.52
C SER A 32 2.92 -3.28 1.32
N SER A 33 2.03 -3.97 0.60
CA SER A 33 1.08 -3.34 -0.31
C SER A 33 -0.30 -3.98 -0.17
N GLN A 34 -1.32 -3.16 -0.31
CA GLN A 34 -2.72 -3.51 -0.12
C GLN A 34 -3.41 -3.66 -1.48
N TRP A 35 -4.22 -4.71 -1.58
CA TRP A 35 -4.79 -5.16 -2.83
C TRP A 35 -6.30 -5.26 -2.71
N ALA A 36 -6.99 -4.88 -3.78
CA ALA A 36 -8.39 -5.19 -4.03
C ALA A 36 -8.61 -5.36 -5.54
N PRO A 37 -9.55 -6.22 -5.97
CA PRO A 37 -10.30 -7.19 -5.16
C PRO A 37 -9.40 -8.33 -4.64
N PHE A 38 -9.90 -9.11 -3.66
CA PHE A 38 -9.09 -10.06 -2.90
C PHE A 38 -9.07 -11.45 -3.54
N ASN A 39 -7.90 -12.08 -3.56
CA ASN A 39 -7.73 -13.50 -3.84
C ASN A 39 -8.52 -14.37 -2.88
N ALA A 40 -8.86 -15.58 -3.33
CA ALA A 40 -9.41 -16.59 -2.43
C ALA A 40 -8.38 -16.90 -1.33
N GLU A 41 -8.84 -16.75 -0.08
CA GLU A 41 -8.03 -16.91 1.13
C GLU A 41 -6.81 -15.97 1.19
N TYR A 42 -6.84 -14.85 0.45
CA TYR A 42 -5.72 -13.90 0.34
C TYR A 42 -4.44 -14.50 -0.27
N ASN A 43 -4.53 -15.70 -0.85
CA ASN A 43 -3.40 -16.42 -1.39
C ASN A 43 -2.96 -15.83 -2.74
N ILE A 44 -1.75 -15.26 -2.76
CA ILE A 44 -1.08 -14.87 -4.00
C ILE A 44 -0.58 -16.08 -4.77
N TYR A 45 -0.36 -15.91 -6.08
CA TYR A 45 0.33 -16.92 -6.86
C TYR A 45 1.82 -16.91 -6.49
N ASN A 46 2.29 -17.99 -5.86
CA ASN A 46 3.66 -18.05 -5.36
C ASN A 46 4.21 -19.48 -5.48
N THR A 47 4.54 -19.86 -6.71
CA THR A 47 5.06 -21.20 -7.02
C THR A 47 6.57 -21.16 -7.22
N SER A 48 7.08 -20.15 -7.92
CA SER A 48 8.51 -19.90 -8.12
C SER A 48 8.72 -18.54 -8.82
N GLY A 49 9.52 -17.65 -8.21
CA GLY A 49 9.97 -16.40 -8.83
C GLY A 49 8.99 -15.23 -8.80
N GLN A 50 7.84 -15.37 -8.12
CA GLN A 50 6.90 -14.26 -7.92
C GLN A 50 7.28 -13.34 -6.77
N VAL A 51 8.10 -13.84 -5.84
CA VAL A 51 8.59 -13.11 -4.67
C VAL A 51 10.05 -13.47 -4.41
N GLU A 52 10.85 -12.48 -4.03
CA GLU A 52 12.26 -12.62 -3.67
C GLU A 52 12.54 -11.93 -2.33
N PHE A 53 13.30 -12.60 -1.45
CA PHE A 53 13.81 -12.04 -0.20
C PHE A 53 15.33 -11.93 -0.28
N PHE A 54 15.89 -10.81 0.18
CA PHE A 54 17.32 -10.49 0.01
C PHE A 54 18.14 -10.63 1.30
N ASP A 55 17.60 -11.28 2.33
CA ASP A 55 18.30 -11.60 3.58
C ASP A 55 17.86 -12.98 4.11
N THR A 56 18.45 -13.42 5.21
CA THR A 56 18.11 -14.68 5.87
C THR A 56 16.69 -14.66 6.42
N ARG A 57 16.05 -15.85 6.52
CA ARG A 57 14.65 -15.98 6.95
C ARG A 57 14.37 -15.42 8.34
N ASP A 58 15.36 -15.39 9.24
CA ASP A 58 15.24 -14.77 10.56
C ASP A 58 15.24 -13.24 10.51
N LYS A 59 15.81 -12.64 9.46
CA LYS A 59 15.86 -11.18 9.26
C LYS A 59 14.72 -10.67 8.43
N ILE A 60 14.32 -11.44 7.42
CA ILE A 60 13.18 -11.09 6.58
C ILE A 60 12.43 -12.33 6.11
N HIS A 61 11.12 -12.30 6.25
CA HIS A 61 10.22 -13.37 5.85
C HIS A 61 8.83 -12.79 5.55
N TYR A 62 7.93 -13.63 5.06
CA TYR A 62 6.52 -13.23 4.96
C TYR A 62 5.96 -12.86 6.33
N ASN A 63 5.16 -11.80 6.34
CA ASN A 63 4.27 -11.55 7.46
C ASN A 63 3.13 -12.57 7.43
N ASP A 64 2.78 -13.13 8.59
CA ASP A 64 1.65 -14.05 8.72
C ASP A 64 0.30 -13.33 8.54
N TYR A 65 0.27 -12.01 8.71
CA TYR A 65 -0.91 -11.20 8.41
C TYR A 65 -1.03 -10.98 6.89
N VAL A 66 -2.08 -11.56 6.31
CA VAL A 66 -2.41 -11.48 4.86
C VAL A 66 -3.63 -10.60 4.57
N GLY A 67 -4.23 -10.00 5.61
CA GLY A 67 -5.37 -9.11 5.49
C GLY A 67 -6.58 -9.54 6.31
N GLY A 68 -7.75 -9.09 5.89
CA GLY A 68 -9.04 -9.37 6.52
C GLY A 68 -10.20 -8.97 5.62
N VAL A 69 -11.41 -8.86 6.16
CA VAL A 69 -12.61 -8.60 5.35
C VAL A 69 -12.59 -7.26 4.60
N TRP A 70 -11.69 -6.35 4.98
CA TRP A 70 -11.54 -5.02 4.39
C TRP A 70 -10.31 -4.84 3.49
N GLN A 71 -9.36 -5.78 3.51
CA GLN A 71 -8.14 -5.68 2.72
C GLN A 71 -7.50 -7.04 2.48
N GLN A 72 -6.82 -7.21 1.35
CA GLN A 72 -5.75 -8.18 1.20
C GLN A 72 -4.42 -7.44 1.29
N THR A 73 -3.43 -7.99 1.97
CA THR A 73 -2.07 -7.44 1.99
C THR A 73 -1.03 -8.49 1.60
N THR A 74 0.01 -8.03 0.92
CA THR A 74 1.26 -8.77 0.77
C THR A 74 2.32 -8.04 1.56
N SER A 75 2.96 -8.72 2.50
CA SER A 75 3.88 -8.09 3.44
C SER A 75 5.13 -8.94 3.67
N GLY A 76 6.29 -8.29 3.57
CA GLY A 76 7.55 -8.79 4.09
C GLY A 76 7.81 -8.18 5.47
N LEU A 77 7.97 -9.01 6.48
CA LEU A 77 8.33 -8.59 7.84
C LEU A 77 9.85 -8.57 7.94
N ALA A 78 10.44 -7.38 8.12
CA ALA A 78 11.88 -7.18 8.13
C ALA A 78 12.37 -6.63 9.48
N GLN A 79 13.44 -7.20 10.03
CA GLN A 79 14.06 -6.70 11.26
C GLN A 79 14.65 -5.31 11.00
N THR A 80 14.34 -4.33 11.86
CA THR A 80 14.85 -2.96 11.73
C THR A 80 16.28 -2.82 12.26
N ASN A 81 16.93 -1.69 11.94
CA ASN A 81 18.10 -1.25 12.68
C ASN A 81 17.68 -0.86 14.11
N GLN A 82 18.10 -1.65 15.09
CA GLN A 82 17.69 -1.47 16.49
C GLN A 82 18.24 -0.17 17.12
N ASN A 83 19.27 0.44 16.54
CA ASN A 83 19.81 1.72 16.98
C ASN A 83 19.02 2.92 16.39
N ALA A 84 18.03 2.67 15.53
CA ALA A 84 17.20 3.69 14.89
C ALA A 84 15.89 3.98 15.65
N TYR A 85 15.88 3.75 16.95
CA TYR A 85 14.77 4.08 17.84
C TYR A 85 15.17 5.28 18.70
N GLU A 86 14.21 6.18 19.00
CA GLU A 86 14.44 7.42 19.75
C GLU A 86 15.22 7.18 21.06
N LEU A 87 14.79 6.19 21.83
CA LEU A 87 15.36 5.86 23.15
C LEU A 87 16.48 4.82 23.08
N ASN A 88 16.83 4.34 21.88
CA ASN A 88 17.88 3.36 21.68
C ASN A 88 18.74 3.74 20.47
N GLY A 89 19.82 4.48 20.73
CA GLY A 89 20.79 4.92 19.73
C GLY A 89 20.42 6.23 19.01
N GLY A 90 19.14 6.50 18.76
CA GLY A 90 18.67 7.72 18.11
C GLY A 90 19.24 7.93 16.71
N GLN A 91 19.64 6.86 16.03
CA GLN A 91 20.18 6.90 14.67
C GLN A 91 19.05 7.00 13.64
N TYR A 92 19.41 7.38 12.42
CA TYR A 92 18.51 7.31 11.27
C TYR A 92 18.78 6.05 10.47
N ALA A 93 17.72 5.40 10.01
CA ALA A 93 17.78 4.30 9.04
C ALA A 93 16.99 4.67 7.78
N VAL A 94 17.45 4.21 6.62
CA VAL A 94 16.82 4.49 5.34
C VAL A 94 15.80 3.41 5.02
N TYR A 95 14.54 3.83 4.88
CA TYR A 95 13.43 3.01 4.42
C TYR A 95 12.89 3.57 3.11
N GLY A 96 12.32 2.70 2.28
CA GLY A 96 11.68 3.14 1.03
C GLY A 96 11.17 1.97 0.21
N PHE A 97 10.68 2.29 -0.98
CA PHE A 97 10.46 1.31 -2.03
C PHE A 97 10.81 1.90 -3.40
N GLU A 98 11.11 1.03 -4.34
CA GLU A 98 11.07 1.28 -5.77
C GLU A 98 9.95 0.43 -6.35
N TYR A 99 9.15 0.98 -7.26
CA TYR A 99 8.16 0.19 -7.96
C TYR A 99 8.06 0.57 -9.43
N LYS A 100 7.68 -0.42 -10.23
CA LYS A 100 7.32 -0.27 -11.63
C LYS A 100 5.81 -0.57 -11.76
N PRO A 101 4.98 0.41 -12.13
CA PRO A 101 3.55 0.22 -12.36
C PRO A 101 3.23 -0.78 -13.48
N GLY A 102 2.08 -1.45 -13.41
CA GLY A 102 1.52 -2.24 -14.51
C GLY A 102 1.32 -3.73 -14.22
N TYR A 103 1.02 -4.48 -15.28
CA TYR A 103 0.73 -5.92 -15.23
C TYR A 103 1.92 -6.80 -15.65
N ASP A 104 2.80 -6.27 -16.52
CA ASP A 104 3.78 -7.07 -17.25
C ASP A 104 5.04 -7.36 -16.42
N ASP A 105 6.14 -6.66 -16.67
CA ASP A 105 7.41 -6.76 -15.90
C ASP A 105 7.41 -5.82 -14.69
N ALA A 106 6.23 -5.61 -14.12
CA ALA A 106 5.97 -4.72 -13.01
C ALA A 106 6.35 -5.37 -11.66
N TYR A 107 6.78 -4.54 -10.70
CA TYR A 107 7.23 -5.01 -9.39
C TYR A 107 7.15 -3.92 -8.33
N ILE A 108 7.24 -4.31 -7.06
CA ILE A 108 7.59 -3.43 -5.94
C ILE A 108 8.78 -4.08 -5.20
N THR A 109 9.82 -3.30 -4.93
CA THR A 109 10.99 -3.70 -4.13
C THR A 109 11.10 -2.75 -2.94
N TRP A 110 11.08 -3.30 -1.72
CA TRP A 110 11.25 -2.51 -0.51
C TRP A 110 12.71 -2.40 -0.10
N ILE A 111 13.02 -1.33 0.62
CA ILE A 111 14.32 -1.01 1.19
C ILE A 111 14.17 -0.93 2.71
N ASN A 112 15.00 -1.68 3.43
CA ASN A 112 15.10 -1.67 4.89
C ASN A 112 16.56 -1.44 5.27
N ASP A 113 16.83 -0.42 6.09
CA ASP A 113 18.18 -0.03 6.51
C ASP A 113 19.17 0.10 5.34
N ASN A 114 18.77 0.85 4.30
CA ASN A 114 19.55 1.11 3.09
C ASN A 114 19.93 -0.14 2.27
N LYS A 115 19.23 -1.27 2.46
CA LYS A 115 19.40 -2.52 1.71
C LYS A 115 18.08 -2.98 1.11
N LYS A 116 18.14 -3.68 -0.02
CA LYS A 116 16.96 -4.35 -0.56
C LYS A 116 16.44 -5.34 0.48
N ALA A 117 15.15 -5.29 0.74
CA ALA A 117 14.47 -6.16 1.70
C ALA A 117 13.84 -7.34 0.96
N TRP A 118 12.80 -7.07 0.18
CA TRP A 118 12.10 -8.06 -0.61
C TRP A 118 11.47 -7.43 -1.86
N THR A 119 11.14 -8.26 -2.84
CA THR A 119 10.46 -7.87 -4.08
C THR A 119 9.23 -8.74 -4.29
N ILE A 120 8.12 -8.12 -4.70
CA ILE A 120 6.97 -8.81 -5.30
C ILE A 120 6.85 -8.41 -6.77
N TYR A 121 6.60 -9.37 -7.64
CA TYR A 121 6.34 -9.16 -9.06
C TYR A 121 4.84 -9.20 -9.35
N SER A 122 4.38 -8.52 -10.41
CA SER A 122 2.98 -8.55 -10.86
C SER A 122 2.46 -9.97 -11.13
N THR A 123 3.36 -10.91 -11.47
CA THR A 123 3.05 -12.33 -11.63
C THR A 123 2.59 -13.02 -10.34
N ALA A 124 2.75 -12.40 -9.17
CA ALA A 124 2.12 -12.83 -7.92
C ALA A 124 0.61 -12.56 -7.89
N MET A 125 0.17 -11.53 -8.63
CA MET A 125 -1.17 -10.97 -8.58
C MET A 125 -1.96 -11.26 -9.86
N ILE A 126 -1.76 -12.44 -10.46
CA ILE A 126 -2.51 -12.93 -11.62
C ILE A 126 -3.97 -13.22 -11.27
N GLU A 127 -4.78 -13.54 -12.27
CA GLU A 127 -6.19 -13.93 -12.09
C GLU A 127 -6.40 -15.02 -11.04
N ASP A 128 -7.55 -14.96 -10.37
CA ASP A 128 -7.96 -15.99 -9.41
C ASP A 128 -9.36 -16.48 -9.77
N PRO A 129 -9.48 -17.62 -10.48
CA PRO A 129 -10.76 -18.13 -10.94
C PRO A 129 -11.66 -18.63 -9.80
N ARG A 130 -11.11 -18.84 -8.59
CA ARG A 130 -11.90 -19.28 -7.42
C ARG A 130 -12.86 -18.19 -6.92
N VAL A 131 -12.54 -16.94 -7.21
CA VAL A 131 -13.30 -15.73 -6.82
C VAL A 131 -13.61 -14.84 -8.03
N GLU A 132 -13.40 -15.34 -9.25
CA GLU A 132 -13.75 -14.69 -10.52
C GLU A 132 -13.12 -13.30 -10.72
N ILE A 133 -11.91 -13.08 -10.21
CA ILE A 133 -11.17 -11.81 -10.39
C ILE A 133 -10.04 -11.94 -11.40
N SER A 134 -9.84 -10.88 -12.19
CA SER A 134 -8.68 -10.75 -13.09
C SER A 134 -7.40 -10.37 -12.33
N ALA A 135 -6.27 -10.36 -13.04
CA ALA A 135 -5.01 -9.88 -12.48
C ALA A 135 -5.14 -8.45 -11.90
N ARG A 136 -4.37 -8.15 -10.85
CA ARG A 136 -4.23 -6.80 -10.28
C ARG A 136 -2.88 -6.21 -10.71
N PRO A 137 -2.84 -4.95 -11.19
CA PRO A 137 -1.59 -4.32 -11.56
C PRO A 137 -0.83 -3.90 -10.30
N MET A 138 0.50 -3.85 -10.38
CA MET A 138 1.25 -2.96 -9.49
C MET A 138 0.74 -1.54 -9.73
N SER A 139 0.41 -0.81 -8.66
CA SER A 139 -0.38 0.41 -8.70
C SER A 139 -0.06 1.33 -9.89
N LEU A 140 -1.09 1.67 -10.68
CA LEU A 140 -1.03 2.71 -11.71
C LEU A 140 -1.45 4.09 -11.15
N GLU A 141 -1.83 4.14 -9.88
CA GLU A 141 -2.49 5.29 -9.28
C GLU A 141 -1.47 6.32 -8.79
N PRO A 142 -1.76 7.63 -8.95
CA PRO A 142 -1.02 8.65 -8.23
C PRO A 142 -1.27 8.46 -6.72
N MET A 143 -0.17 8.38 -5.96
CA MET A 143 -0.18 8.26 -4.51
C MET A 143 0.46 9.50 -3.88
N TYR A 144 0.11 9.77 -2.63
CA TYR A 144 0.74 10.79 -1.80
C TYR A 144 1.38 10.14 -0.57
N ILE A 145 2.36 10.81 0.03
CA ILE A 145 3.09 10.28 1.17
C ILE A 145 2.41 10.74 2.46
N ILE A 146 2.16 9.78 3.35
CA ILE A 146 1.76 10.03 4.73
C ILE A 146 2.90 9.57 5.62
N ALA A 147 3.34 10.44 6.53
CA ALA A 147 4.21 10.08 7.64
C ALA A 147 3.45 10.41 8.93
N ASN A 148 3.16 9.40 9.74
CA ASN A 148 2.44 9.56 11.00
C ASN A 148 3.13 8.76 12.11
N LEU A 149 2.88 9.17 13.35
CA LEU A 149 3.25 8.42 14.55
C LEU A 149 1.99 8.23 15.37
N GLY A 150 1.62 6.98 15.61
CA GLY A 150 0.47 6.63 16.42
C GLY A 150 0.56 5.16 16.83
N PHE A 151 -0.26 4.80 17.81
CA PHE A 151 -0.48 3.40 18.19
C PHE A 151 -1.98 3.18 18.35
N SER A 152 -2.41 1.94 18.20
CA SER A 152 -3.79 1.53 18.41
C SER A 152 -3.83 0.16 19.05
N THR A 153 -4.77 -0.02 19.98
CA THR A 153 -5.06 -1.33 20.56
C THR A 153 -5.59 -2.34 19.53
N ASN A 154 -5.99 -1.87 18.34
CA ASN A 154 -6.34 -2.76 17.23
C ASN A 154 -5.13 -3.43 16.58
N PHE A 155 -3.94 -2.80 16.65
CA PHE A 155 -2.71 -3.33 16.07
C PHE A 155 -1.83 -4.03 17.13
N VAL A 156 -1.83 -3.50 18.35
CA VAL A 156 -1.12 -4.09 19.49
C VAL A 156 -2.13 -4.24 20.64
N PRO A 157 -2.73 -5.44 20.84
CA PRO A 157 -3.80 -5.62 21.82
C PRO A 157 -3.32 -5.43 23.26
N ASP A 158 -2.06 -5.77 23.54
CA ASP A 158 -1.47 -5.76 24.88
C ASP A 158 -0.48 -4.59 25.06
N LEU A 159 -0.96 -3.36 24.83
CA LEU A 159 -0.15 -2.15 25.03
C LEU A 159 0.15 -1.91 26.51
N ASP A 160 1.43 -2.00 26.89
CA ASP A 160 1.93 -1.60 28.20
C ASP A 160 2.21 -0.09 28.23
N ILE A 161 1.16 0.68 28.49
CA ILE A 161 1.22 2.15 28.53
C ILE A 161 2.15 2.64 29.66
N GLU A 162 2.28 1.91 30.77
CA GLU A 162 3.13 2.30 31.90
C GLU A 162 4.62 2.18 31.56
N ALA A 163 4.98 1.26 30.68
CA ALA A 163 6.34 1.11 30.15
C ALA A 163 6.70 2.16 29.07
N MET A 164 5.74 2.89 28.53
CA MET A 164 5.97 3.88 27.47
C MET A 164 6.46 5.22 28.02
N THR A 165 7.40 5.84 27.31
CA THR A 165 7.85 7.22 27.58
C THR A 165 7.11 8.18 26.67
N PHE A 166 6.50 9.22 27.24
CA PHE A 166 5.80 10.27 26.49
C PHE A 166 6.36 11.67 26.79
N PRO A 167 6.36 12.58 25.79
CA PRO A 167 5.97 12.37 24.40
C PRO A 167 6.98 11.49 23.64
N GLY A 168 6.51 10.65 22.73
CA GLY A 168 7.37 9.90 21.80
C GLY A 168 7.56 10.67 20.49
N THR A 169 8.74 10.55 19.88
CA THR A 169 9.13 11.31 18.69
C THR A 169 9.50 10.40 17.52
N MET A 170 8.86 10.61 16.36
CA MET A 170 9.33 10.07 15.08
C MET A 170 10.07 11.18 14.33
N SER A 171 11.40 11.09 14.28
CA SER A 171 12.23 12.06 13.57
C SER A 171 12.45 11.64 12.11
N VAL A 172 12.20 12.57 11.19
CA VAL A 172 12.43 12.40 9.76
C VAL A 172 13.46 13.42 9.31
N ASP A 173 14.65 12.96 8.92
CA ASP A 173 15.71 13.83 8.39
C ASP A 173 15.38 14.29 6.95
N TRP A 174 14.92 13.37 6.11
CA TRP A 174 14.50 13.68 4.75
C TRP A 174 13.48 12.70 4.20
N ILE A 175 12.71 13.16 3.22
CA ILE A 175 11.90 12.35 2.30
C ILE A 175 12.34 12.72 0.89
N ARG A 176 12.55 11.71 0.04
CA ARG A 176 12.96 11.90 -1.35
C ARG A 176 12.05 11.08 -2.27
N VAL A 177 11.63 11.71 -3.36
CA VAL A 177 10.83 11.08 -4.42
C VAL A 177 11.62 11.18 -5.72
N TYR A 178 11.73 10.05 -6.41
CA TYR A 178 12.45 9.93 -7.66
C TYR A 178 11.50 9.47 -8.75
N GLN A 179 11.59 10.09 -9.93
CA GLN A 179 10.93 9.64 -11.15
C GLN A 179 11.96 9.52 -12.28
N PRO A 180 11.84 8.52 -13.17
CA PRO A 180 12.69 8.45 -14.35
C PRO A 180 12.56 9.73 -15.19
N ARG A 181 13.68 10.26 -15.68
CA ARG A 181 13.70 11.55 -16.42
C ARG A 181 12.77 11.57 -17.64
N SER A 182 12.53 10.42 -18.26
CA SER A 182 11.66 10.27 -19.43
C SER A 182 10.20 9.97 -19.07
N SER A 183 9.85 9.89 -17.79
CA SER A 183 8.55 9.41 -17.30
C SER A 183 8.08 10.22 -16.08
N ILE A 184 8.28 11.53 -16.09
CA ILE A 184 7.78 12.41 -15.04
C ILE A 184 6.27 12.54 -15.19
N ASN A 185 5.54 12.19 -14.13
CA ASN A 185 4.08 12.29 -14.08
C ASN A 185 3.66 12.73 -12.67
N ILE A 186 3.21 13.97 -12.55
CA ILE A 186 2.84 14.58 -11.27
C ILE A 186 1.45 15.18 -11.41
N GLY A 187 0.59 14.93 -10.43
CA GLY A 187 -0.76 15.48 -10.34
C GLY A 187 -1.85 14.41 -10.35
N CYS A 188 -3.08 14.86 -10.15
CA CYS A 188 -4.27 14.00 -10.08
C CYS A 188 -5.08 14.00 -11.38
N ASP A 189 -4.48 14.37 -12.52
CA ASP A 189 -5.14 14.41 -13.83
C ASP A 189 -4.25 13.88 -14.97
N PRO A 190 -3.71 12.65 -14.85
CA PRO A 190 -2.88 12.09 -15.91
C PRO A 190 -3.72 11.80 -17.16
N GLN A 191 -3.09 11.86 -18.34
CA GLN A 191 -3.77 11.74 -19.64
C GLN A 191 -4.53 10.41 -19.81
N ASP A 192 -4.00 9.32 -19.24
CA ASP A 192 -4.60 7.98 -19.28
C ASP A 192 -5.68 7.77 -18.21
N HIS A 193 -5.66 8.56 -17.13
CA HIS A 193 -6.68 8.56 -16.08
C HIS A 193 -7.17 9.99 -15.74
N PRO A 194 -7.82 10.69 -16.68
CA PRO A 194 -8.26 12.07 -16.45
C PRO A 194 -9.34 12.11 -15.36
N THR A 195 -9.02 12.75 -14.23
CA THR A 195 -9.82 12.78 -13.00
C THR A 195 -10.10 14.16 -12.44
N ALA A 196 -9.43 15.24 -12.89
CA ALA A 196 -9.69 16.57 -12.36
C ALA A 196 -11.16 16.98 -12.52
N ALA A 197 -11.75 16.76 -13.69
CA ALA A 197 -13.15 17.06 -13.94
C ALA A 197 -14.11 16.23 -13.05
N TYR A 198 -13.75 14.98 -12.75
CA TYR A 198 -14.55 14.12 -11.87
C TYR A 198 -14.50 14.61 -10.43
N ILE A 199 -13.29 14.89 -9.93
CA ILE A 199 -13.08 15.43 -8.58
C ILE A 199 -13.79 16.77 -8.43
N GLU A 200 -13.70 17.68 -9.40
CA GLU A 200 -14.40 18.96 -9.31
C GLU A 200 -15.92 18.80 -9.36
N THR A 201 -16.44 17.83 -10.13
CA THR A 201 -17.88 17.53 -10.17
C THR A 201 -18.40 17.02 -8.82
N TYR A 202 -17.61 16.20 -8.12
CA TYR A 202 -17.96 15.57 -6.85
C TYR A 202 -17.13 16.10 -5.67
N LYS A 203 -16.78 17.39 -5.71
CA LYS A 203 -15.77 18.00 -4.84
C LYS A 203 -15.94 17.70 -3.36
N GLU A 204 -17.17 17.75 -2.87
CA GLU A 204 -17.48 17.55 -1.46
C GLU A 204 -17.11 16.13 -0.98
N ALA A 205 -17.27 15.10 -1.82
CA ALA A 205 -16.82 13.74 -1.49
C ALA A 205 -15.30 13.63 -1.28
N TYR A 206 -14.53 14.55 -1.86
CA TYR A 206 -13.06 14.57 -1.79
C TYR A 206 -12.53 15.61 -0.80
N THR A 207 -13.38 16.48 -0.26
CA THR A 207 -12.98 17.55 0.67
C THR A 207 -13.69 17.49 2.02
N ASN A 208 -14.68 16.62 2.19
CA ASN A 208 -15.41 16.43 3.44
C ASN A 208 -15.21 15.02 4.00
N PHE A 209 -14.43 14.92 5.08
CA PHE A 209 -14.11 13.65 5.73
C PHE A 209 -15.32 12.96 6.40
N GLU A 210 -16.43 13.68 6.62
CA GLU A 210 -17.66 13.11 7.18
C GLU A 210 -18.43 12.27 6.13
N LEU A 211 -18.12 12.43 4.84
CA LEU A 211 -18.77 11.72 3.74
C LEU A 211 -17.97 10.48 3.36
N THR A 212 -18.28 9.34 3.99
CA THR A 212 -17.61 8.05 3.76
C THR A 212 -18.30 7.16 2.73
N THR A 213 -19.49 7.54 2.26
CA THR A 213 -20.28 6.77 1.28
C THR A 213 -21.02 7.68 0.31
N TRP A 214 -21.28 7.19 -0.92
CA TRP A 214 -22.11 7.91 -1.90
C TRP A 214 -23.53 8.20 -1.39
N ALA A 215 -24.08 7.31 -0.56
CA ALA A 215 -25.38 7.51 0.08
C ALA A 215 -25.37 8.70 1.05
N GLN A 216 -24.33 8.84 1.89
CA GLN A 216 -24.15 10.02 2.74
C GLN A 216 -24.00 11.29 1.91
N TYR A 217 -23.30 11.21 0.78
CA TYR A 217 -23.17 12.31 -0.16
C TYR A 217 -24.44 12.55 -1.02
N LYS A 218 -25.50 11.75 -0.84
CA LYS A 218 -26.77 11.87 -1.57
C LYS A 218 -26.60 11.77 -3.10
N GLN A 219 -25.68 10.92 -3.54
CA GLN A 219 -25.43 10.62 -4.94
C GLN A 219 -25.68 9.13 -5.22
N PRO A 220 -26.05 8.75 -6.45
CA PRO A 220 -26.19 7.35 -6.81
C PRO A 220 -24.83 6.63 -6.77
N TRP A 221 -24.85 5.33 -6.49
CA TRP A 221 -23.66 4.50 -6.60
C TRP A 221 -23.16 4.46 -8.06
N PRO A 222 -21.84 4.61 -8.32
CA PRO A 222 -21.29 4.50 -9.67
C PRO A 222 -21.61 3.14 -10.32
N LYS A 223 -22.20 3.17 -11.51
CA LYS A 223 -22.48 1.95 -12.29
C LYS A 223 -21.19 1.31 -12.80
N ASN A 224 -21.18 -0.02 -12.92
CA ASN A 224 -20.07 -0.79 -13.47
C ASN A 224 -20.58 -1.68 -14.62
N LYS A 225 -19.93 -1.62 -15.79
CA LYS A 225 -20.34 -2.42 -16.96
C LYS A 225 -20.23 -3.94 -16.74
N LEU A 226 -19.43 -4.35 -15.74
CA LEU A 226 -19.23 -5.74 -15.35
C LEU A 226 -20.15 -6.19 -14.21
N SER A 227 -20.94 -5.28 -13.60
CA SER A 227 -21.95 -5.69 -12.62
C SER A 227 -23.19 -6.25 -13.30
N ALA A 228 -23.99 -7.01 -12.55
CA ALA A 228 -25.24 -7.61 -13.04
C ALA A 228 -26.22 -6.56 -13.63
N ASP A 229 -26.24 -5.35 -13.08
CA ASP A 229 -27.10 -4.25 -13.51
C ASP A 229 -26.51 -3.42 -14.67
N GLY A 230 -25.22 -3.62 -14.99
CA GLY A 230 -24.51 -2.93 -16.06
C GLY A 230 -24.50 -1.40 -15.95
N CYS A 231 -24.22 -0.73 -17.08
CA CYS A 231 -24.22 0.74 -17.19
C CYS A 231 -25.41 1.29 -18.00
N ASN A 232 -26.28 0.43 -18.54
CA ASN A 232 -27.42 0.84 -19.36
C ASN A 232 -28.57 1.42 -18.55
#